data_AF-A0AAD0DGK7-F1
#
_entry.id   AF-A0AAD0DGK7-F1
#
_cell.length_a   1.000
_cell.length_b   1.000
_cell.length_c   1.000
_cell.angle_alpha   90.00
_cell.angle_beta   90.00
_cell.angle_gamma   90.00
#
_symmetry.space_group_name_H-M   'P 1'
#
loop_
_entity.id
_entity.type
_entity.pdbx_description
1 polymer ?
#
loop_
_entity_poly.entity_id
_entity_poly.type
_entity_poly.pdbx_seq_one_letter_code
_entity_poly.pdbx_strand_id
1 'polypeptide(L)'
;MTTSKPMTGEQLDELMAVAVLMQRDAEADRNFPSANFAYAVQVAVMELCRTRDIVEALVAENTVLKNNVYGDSDVEHARMYLMPALFTAHHPL
;
A
#
# COMPACT_ATOMS: atom_id res chain seq x y z
N MET A 1 22.59 3.34 -5.49
CA MET A 1 21.53 2.65 -6.27
C MET A 1 20.80 3.69 -7.07
N THR A 2 20.70 3.51 -8.39
CA THR A 2 19.80 4.31 -9.22
C THR A 2 18.38 3.84 -8.93
N THR A 3 17.58 4.65 -8.25
CA THR A 3 16.14 4.41 -8.15
C THR A 3 15.54 4.66 -9.52
N SER A 4 15.23 3.60 -10.26
CA SER A 4 14.43 3.70 -11.47
C SER A 4 13.03 4.20 -11.12
N LYS A 5 12.44 5.01 -12.01
CA LYS A 5 11.07 5.48 -11.85
C LYS A 5 10.13 4.25 -11.78
N PRO A 6 9.23 4.16 -10.79
CA PRO A 6 8.27 3.07 -10.73
C PRO A 6 7.28 3.16 -11.91
N MET A 7 6.97 2.01 -12.52
CA MET A 7 5.95 1.93 -13.58
C MET A 7 4.57 2.31 -13.02
N THR A 8 3.76 3.04 -13.78
CA THR A 8 2.36 3.34 -13.42
C THR A 8 1.47 2.09 -13.53
N GLY A 9 0.24 2.15 -13.02
CA GLY A 9 -0.74 1.07 -13.19
C GLY A 9 -1.02 0.79 -14.67
N GLU A 10 -1.28 1.83 -15.46
CA GLU A 10 -1.51 1.73 -16.91
C GLU A 10 -0.32 1.08 -17.65
N GLN A 11 0.91 1.39 -17.25
CA GLN A 11 2.11 0.77 -17.83
C GLN A 11 2.24 -0.71 -17.47
N LEU A 12 1.74 -1.12 -16.30
CA LEU A 12 1.68 -2.54 -15.91
C LEU A 12 0.55 -3.27 -16.66
N ASP A 13 -0.58 -2.62 -16.90
CA ASP A 13 -1.67 -3.17 -17.71
C ASP A 13 -1.24 -3.38 -19.17
N GLU A 14 -0.51 -2.41 -19.74
CA GLU A 14 0.09 -2.54 -21.06
C GLU A 14 1.11 -3.68 -21.11
N LEU A 15 2.00 -3.77 -20.11
CA LEU A 15 2.98 -4.86 -20.01
C LEU A 15 2.29 -6.22 -19.91
N MET A 16 1.20 -6.32 -19.13
CA MET A 16 0.39 -7.53 -19.03
C MET A 16 -0.18 -7.93 -20.40
N ALA A 17 -0.80 -6.98 -21.11
CA ALA A 17 -1.38 -7.23 -22.42
C ALA A 17 -0.33 -7.71 -23.43
N VAL A 18 0.84 -7.06 -23.46
CA VAL A 18 1.96 -7.45 -24.32
C VAL A 18 2.47 -8.85 -23.95
N ALA A 19 2.61 -9.16 -22.67
CA ALA A 19 3.08 -10.47 -22.22
C ALA A 19 2.11 -11.61 -22.58
N VAL A 20 0.79 -11.37 -22.48
CA VAL A 20 -0.23 -12.35 -22.89
C VAL A 20 -0.16 -12.61 -24.40
N LEU A 21 -0.05 -11.55 -25.20
CA LEU A 21 0.08 -11.67 -26.65
C LEU A 21 1.38 -12.41 -27.03
N MET A 22 2.50 -12.02 -26.42
CA MET A 22 3.80 -12.66 -26.65
C MET A 22 3.79 -14.14 -26.28
N GLN A 23 3.13 -14.54 -25.18
CA GLN A 23 3.00 -15.95 -24.82
C GLN A 23 2.24 -16.71 -25.90
N ARG A 24 1.05 -16.22 -26.27
CA ARG A 24 0.20 -16.88 -27.27
C ARG A 24 0.93 -17.05 -28.61
N ASP A 25 1.60 -16.01 -29.08
CA ASP A 25 2.30 -16.03 -30.35
C ASP A 25 3.52 -16.98 -30.28
N ALA A 26 4.24 -16.99 -29.16
CA ALA A 26 5.34 -17.93 -28.93
C ALA A 26 4.88 -19.40 -28.84
N GLU A 27 3.71 -19.67 -28.25
CA GLU A 27 3.11 -21.01 -28.20
C GLU A 27 2.70 -21.48 -29.60
N ALA A 28 2.14 -20.61 -30.43
CA ALA A 28 1.81 -20.91 -31.82
C ALA A 28 3.06 -21.31 -32.62
N ASP A 29 4.19 -20.64 -32.37
CA ASP A 29 5.49 -20.93 -32.99
C ASP A 29 6.25 -22.11 -32.33
N ARG A 30 5.67 -22.75 -31.30
CA ARG A 30 6.32 -23.77 -30.45
C ARG A 30 7.64 -23.29 -29.81
N ASN A 31 7.80 -21.99 -29.61
CA ASN A 31 8.91 -21.38 -28.88
C ASN A 31 8.59 -21.32 -27.38
N PHE A 32 8.66 -22.49 -26.73
CA PHE A 32 8.36 -22.65 -25.31
C PHE A 32 9.22 -21.79 -24.36
N PRO A 33 10.53 -21.57 -24.62
CA PRO A 33 11.31 -20.64 -23.78
C PRO A 33 10.72 -19.23 -23.74
N SER A 34 10.32 -18.67 -24.88
CA SER A 34 9.70 -17.35 -24.94
C SER A 34 8.29 -17.34 -24.32
N ALA A 35 7.51 -18.39 -24.52
CA ALA A 35 6.19 -18.54 -23.87
C ALA A 35 6.31 -18.55 -22.34
N ASN A 36 7.24 -19.34 -21.79
CA ASN A 36 7.48 -19.42 -20.35
C ASN A 36 7.99 -18.10 -19.78
N PHE A 37 8.87 -17.40 -20.50
CA PHE A 37 9.31 -16.07 -20.08
C PHE A 37 8.15 -15.08 -20.02
N ALA A 38 7.32 -15.04 -21.08
CA ALA A 38 6.16 -14.16 -21.13
C ALA A 38 5.15 -14.49 -20.01
N TYR A 39 4.95 -15.77 -19.70
CA TYR A 39 4.15 -16.19 -18.55
C TYR A 39 4.75 -15.72 -17.22
N ALA A 40 6.06 -15.86 -17.02
CA ALA A 40 6.73 -15.38 -15.80
C ALA A 40 6.59 -13.85 -15.63
N VAL A 41 6.63 -13.09 -16.73
CA VAL A 41 6.35 -11.64 -16.72
C VAL A 41 4.93 -11.37 -16.26
N GLN A 42 3.93 -12.11 -16.75
CA GLN A 42 2.54 -11.95 -16.29
C GLN A 42 2.41 -12.17 -14.78
N VAL A 43 3.00 -13.25 -14.25
CA VAL A 43 3.00 -13.53 -12.81
C VAL A 43 3.66 -12.39 -12.02
N ALA A 44 4.83 -11.92 -12.47
CA ALA A 44 5.54 -10.82 -11.82
C ALA A 44 4.71 -9.51 -11.80
N VAL A 45 3.98 -9.21 -12.87
CA VAL A 45 3.08 -8.05 -12.92
C VAL A 45 1.93 -8.20 -11.90
N MET A 46 1.29 -9.37 -11.85
CA MET A 46 0.24 -9.65 -10.86
C MET A 46 0.73 -9.48 -9.42
N GLU A 47 1.91 -10.03 -9.11
CA GLU A 47 2.50 -9.94 -7.78
C GLU A 47 2.87 -8.50 -7.42
N LEU A 48 3.38 -7.73 -8.38
CA LEU A 48 3.72 -6.32 -8.18
C LEU A 48 2.46 -5.48 -7.90
N CYS A 49 1.39 -5.65 -8.68
CA CYS A 49 0.12 -4.97 -8.45
C CYS A 49 -0.43 -5.31 -7.06
N ARG A 50 -0.50 -6.61 -6.73
CA ARG A 50 -0.96 -7.05 -5.41
C ARG A 50 -0.13 -6.46 -4.26
N THR A 51 1.19 -6.39 -4.43
CA THR A 51 2.09 -5.82 -3.43
C THR A 51 1.81 -4.32 -3.23
N ARG A 52 1.52 -3.58 -4.30
CA ARG A 52 1.15 -2.16 -4.21
C ARG A 52 -0.15 -1.97 -3.45
N ASP A 53 -1.18 -2.77 -3.76
CA ASP A 53 -2.47 -2.71 -3.06
C ASP A 53 -2.29 -2.97 -1.55
N ILE A 54 -1.47 -3.96 -1.19
CA ILE A 54 -1.15 -4.27 0.21
C ILE A 54 -0.42 -3.10 0.88
N VAL A 55 0.58 -2.50 0.19
CA VAL A 55 1.32 -1.35 0.73
C VAL A 55 0.40 -0.15 0.94
N GLU A 56 -0.50 0.14 0.00
CA GLU A 56 -1.48 1.23 0.12
C GLU A 56 -2.43 1.01 1.30
N ALA A 57 -2.94 -0.22 1.47
CA ALA A 57 -3.77 -0.58 2.62
C ALA A 57 -3.01 -0.44 3.94
N LEU A 58 -1.76 -0.91 4.01
CA LEU A 58 -0.91 -0.77 5.19
C LEU A 58 -0.59 0.69 5.51
N VAL A 59 -0.41 1.55 4.50
CA VAL A 59 -0.22 2.99 4.71
C VAL A 59 -1.49 3.62 5.31
N ALA A 60 -2.66 3.27 4.79
CA ALA A 60 -3.94 3.75 5.32
C ALA A 60 -4.20 3.28 6.77
N GLU A 61 -3.87 2.03 7.10
CA GLU A 61 -3.98 1.54 8.48
C GLU A 61 -3.00 2.26 9.41
N ASN A 62 -1.74 2.43 8.98
CA ASN A 62 -0.73 3.12 9.77
C ASN A 62 -1.05 4.60 10.01
N THR A 63 -1.74 5.29 9.09
CA THR A 63 -2.17 6.67 9.34
C THR A 63 -3.27 6.72 10.40
N VAL A 64 -4.23 5.79 10.38
CA VAL A 64 -5.26 5.66 11.43
C VAL A 64 -4.63 5.35 12.79
N LEU A 65 -3.73 4.37 12.86
CA LEU A 65 -3.04 4.01 14.10
C LEU A 65 -2.26 5.18 14.68
N LYS A 66 -1.52 5.93 13.84
CA LYS A 66 -0.82 7.14 14.28
C LYS A 66 -1.79 8.17 14.85
N ASN A 67 -2.91 8.43 14.18
CA ASN A 67 -3.90 9.40 14.67
C ASN A 67 -4.53 8.97 16.00
N ASN A 68 -4.77 7.67 16.20
CA ASN A 68 -5.30 7.16 17.47
C ASN A 68 -4.26 7.27 18.60
N VAL A 69 -2.99 6.94 18.33
CA VAL A 69 -1.92 7.04 19.33
C VAL A 69 -1.65 8.50 19.72
N TYR A 70 -1.59 9.42 18.76
CA TYR A 70 -1.37 10.84 19.05
C TYR A 70 -2.62 11.52 19.61
N GLY A 71 -3.80 11.22 19.06
CA GLY A 71 -5.07 11.81 19.50
C GLY A 71 -5.45 11.43 20.93
N ASP A 72 -5.15 10.20 21.36
CA ASP A 72 -5.39 9.78 22.75
C ASP A 72 -4.37 10.44 23.72
N SER A 73 -3.13 10.66 23.27
CA SER A 73 -2.12 11.38 24.06
C SER A 73 -2.47 12.86 24.30
N ASP A 74 -3.09 13.52 23.31
CA ASP A 74 -3.55 14.91 23.44
C ASP A 74 -4.79 15.02 24.36
N VAL A 75 -5.70 14.03 24.29
CA VAL A 75 -6.86 13.96 25.19
C VAL A 75 -6.43 13.68 26.63
N GLU A 76 -5.50 12.76 26.85
CA GLU A 76 -4.97 12.47 28.19
C GLU A 76 -4.12 13.62 28.75
N HIS A 77 -3.32 14.30 27.91
CA HIS A 77 -2.61 15.51 28.33
C HIS A 77 -3.59 16.64 28.70
N ALA A 78 -4.67 16.85 27.92
CA ALA A 78 -5.71 17.81 28.26
C ALA A 78 -6.51 17.42 29.52
N ARG A 79 -6.79 16.12 29.72
CA ARG A 79 -7.42 15.60 30.95
C ARG A 79 -6.52 15.78 32.17
N MET A 80 -5.23 15.50 32.05
CA MET A 80 -4.28 15.54 33.16
C MET A 80 -3.85 16.96 33.53
N TYR A 81 -3.74 17.88 32.56
CA TYR A 81 -3.19 19.22 32.78
C TYR A 81 -4.19 20.39 32.65
N LEU A 82 -5.28 20.26 31.89
CA LEU A 82 -6.24 21.38 31.67
C LEU A 82 -7.56 21.22 32.44
N MET A 83 -8.01 20.00 32.73
CA MET A 83 -9.27 19.74 33.44
C MET A 83 -9.23 19.79 34.99
N PRO A 84 -8.08 19.68 35.71
CA PRO A 84 -8.09 19.76 37.18
C PRO A 84 -8.56 21.12 37.72
N ALA A 85 -8.38 22.21 36.97
CA ALA A 85 -8.72 23.57 37.39
C ALA A 85 -10.22 23.86 37.44
N LEU A 86 -11.06 23.05 36.78
CA LEU A 86 -12.52 23.25 36.75
C LEU A 86 -13.26 22.48 37.84
N PHE A 87 -12.67 21.42 38.42
CA PHE A 87 -13.33 20.56 39.41
C PHE A 87 -13.08 21.00 40.88
N THR A 88 -12.04 21.79 41.15
CA THR A 88 -11.69 22.21 42.52
C THR A 88 -12.51 23.38 43.05
N ALA A 89 -13.39 24.00 42.24
CA ALA A 89 -14.15 25.18 42.63
C ALA A 89 -15.48 24.89 43.38
N HIS A 90 -15.82 23.62 43.66
CA HIS A 90 -17.10 23.27 44.28
C HIS A 90 -16.96 22.24 45.41
N HIS A 91 -16.24 22.61 46.48
CA HIS A 91 -16.40 21.95 47.78
C HIS A 91 -16.73 23.01 48.84
N PRO A 92 -18.00 23.18 49.24
CA PRO A 92 -18.33 23.95 50.42
C PRO A 92 -17.98 23.12 51.67
N LEU A 93 -17.46 23.84 52.67
CA LEU A 93 -17.34 23.41 54.08
C LEU A 93 -18.72 23.25 54.71
#